data_AF-A0A9E5LU43-F1
#
_entry.id   AF-A0A9E5LU43-F1
#
_cell.length_a   1.000
_cell.length_b   1.000
_cell.length_c   1.000
_cell.angle_alpha   90.00
_cell.angle_beta   90.00
_cell.angle_gamma   90.00
#
_symmetry.space_group_name_H-M   'P 1'
#
loop_
_entity.id
_entity.type
_entity.pdbx_description
1 polymer ?
#
loop_
_entity_poly.entity_id
_entity_poly.type
_entity_poly.pdbx_seq_one_letter_code
_entity_poly.pdbx_strand_id
1 'polypeptide(L)'
;VICRSAPGSKRRLAEEALRLAAGLAATGRLRVDLVLLEGGLFLLMPEFSGSALAWESFLSPDSRIFVPSGCTIPTGAPKTEMLADPEMLAKEADLVLRF
;
A
#
# COMPACT_ATOMS: atom_id res chain seq x y z
N VAL A 1 -2.15 -1.72 6.62
CA VAL A 1 -2.87 -2.55 5.62
C VAL A 1 -1.86 -3.40 4.89
N ILE A 2 -2.09 -4.71 4.77
CA ILE A 2 -1.19 -5.63 4.06
C ILE A 2 -1.90 -6.13 2.80
N CYS A 3 -1.29 -5.89 1.63
CA CYS A 3 -1.76 -6.37 0.34
C CYS A 3 -0.80 -7.44 -0.19
N ARG A 4 -1.27 -8.68 -0.30
CA ARG A 4 -0.53 -9.80 -0.93
C ARG A 4 -1.09 -10.20 -2.28
N SER A 5 -2.39 -9.97 -2.48
CA SER A 5 -3.09 -10.40 -3.68
C SER A 5 -2.74 -9.56 -4.92
N ALA A 6 -2.56 -10.23 -6.07
CA ALA A 6 -2.38 -9.55 -7.35
C ALA A 6 -3.68 -8.87 -7.85
N PRO A 7 -3.57 -7.74 -8.58
CA PRO A 7 -4.73 -7.03 -9.10
C PRO A 7 -5.57 -7.85 -10.10
N GLY A 8 -5.02 -8.80 -10.86
CA GLY A 8 -5.76 -9.48 -11.95
C GLY A 8 -7.19 -9.93 -11.63
N SER A 9 -7.40 -10.72 -10.57
CA SER A 9 -8.73 -11.19 -10.14
C SER A 9 -9.30 -10.41 -8.94
N LYS A 10 -8.50 -9.57 -8.28
CA LYS A 10 -8.83 -8.87 -7.03
C LYS A 10 -8.54 -7.35 -7.06
N ARG A 11 -8.40 -6.75 -8.25
CA ARG A 11 -8.08 -5.31 -8.44
C ARG A 11 -9.02 -4.43 -7.65
N ARG A 12 -10.31 -4.74 -7.73
CA ARG A 12 -11.36 -4.02 -7.01
C ARG A 12 -11.18 -4.08 -5.50
N LEU A 13 -10.77 -5.22 -4.95
CA LEU A 13 -10.50 -5.35 -3.50
C LEU A 13 -9.27 -4.56 -3.09
N ALA A 14 -8.22 -4.54 -3.92
CA ALA A 14 -7.03 -3.72 -3.66
C ALA A 14 -7.34 -2.22 -3.71
N GLU A 15 -8.09 -1.78 -4.72
CA GLU A 15 -8.57 -0.39 -4.84
C GLU A 15 -9.52 -0.01 -3.69
N GLU A 16 -10.43 -0.89 -3.29
CA GLU A 16 -11.32 -0.68 -2.14
C GLU A 16 -10.54 -0.66 -0.82
N ALA A 17 -9.52 -1.50 -0.66
CA ALA A 17 -8.62 -1.47 0.50
C ALA A 17 -7.80 -0.16 0.55
N LEU A 18 -7.33 0.34 -0.59
CA LEU A 18 -6.68 1.64 -0.71
C LEU A 18 -7.64 2.78 -0.35
N ARG A 19 -8.88 2.76 -0.86
CA ARG A 19 -9.91 3.76 -0.52
C ARG A 19 -10.32 3.70 0.95
N LEU A 20 -10.40 2.50 1.53
CA LEU A 20 -10.67 2.32 2.96
C LEU A 20 -9.52 2.86 3.80
N ALA A 21 -8.27 2.56 3.43
CA ALA A 21 -7.09 3.13 4.06
C ALA A 21 -7.09 4.66 3.98
N ALA A 22 -7.42 5.22 2.80
CA ALA A 22 -7.59 6.65 2.57
C ALA A 22 -8.62 7.26 3.52
N GLY A 23 -9.82 6.65 3.58
CA GLY A 23 -10.92 7.13 4.42
C GLY A 23 -10.60 7.06 5.91
N LEU A 24 -9.92 5.99 6.35
CA LEU A 24 -9.46 5.86 7.74
C LEU A 24 -8.42 6.92 8.07
N ALA A 25 -7.45 7.16 7.19
CA ALA A 25 -6.41 8.16 7.39
C ALA A 25 -6.97 9.60 7.34
N ALA A 26 -7.99 9.87 6.50
CA ALA A 26 -8.67 11.15 6.41
C ALA A 26 -9.40 11.56 7.72
N THR A 27 -9.66 10.61 8.62
CA THR A 27 -10.19 10.94 9.95
C THR A 27 -9.18 11.69 10.83
N GLY A 28 -7.88 11.65 10.48
CA GLY A 28 -6.79 12.24 11.25
C GLY A 28 -6.51 11.56 12.59
N ARG A 29 -7.23 10.48 12.91
CA ARG A 29 -7.11 9.73 14.18
C ARG A 29 -6.23 8.49 14.07
N LEU A 30 -6.02 8.02 12.84
CA LEU A 30 -5.33 6.79 12.55
C LEU A 30 -4.26 7.07 11.51
N ARG A 31 -3.01 6.73 11.84
CA ARG A 31 -1.97 6.62 10.84
C ARG A 31 -2.16 5.29 10.11
N VAL A 32 -2.27 5.33 8.79
CA VAL A 32 -2.46 4.13 7.99
C VAL A 32 -1.25 3.92 7.10
N ASP A 33 -0.49 2.89 7.41
CA ASP A 33 0.63 2.45 6.57
C ASP A 33 0.20 1.27 5.68
N LEU A 34 0.72 1.23 4.46
CA LEU A 34 0.47 0.20 3.47
C LEU A 34 1.71 -0.68 3.32
N VAL A 35 1.52 -1.99 3.34
CA VAL A 35 2.57 -2.98 3.14
C VAL A 35 2.20 -3.79 1.89
N LEU A 36 3.04 -3.71 0.86
CA LEU A 36 2.85 -4.44 -0.39
C LEU A 36 3.80 -5.63 -0.43
N LEU A 37 3.26 -6.83 -0.62
CA LEU A 37 4.00 -8.09 -0.66
C LEU A 37 3.54 -8.90 -1.88
N GLU A 38 4.39 -9.80 -2.38
CA GLU A 38 4.01 -10.77 -3.41
C GLU A 38 3.26 -10.14 -4.59
N GLY A 39 2.01 -10.56 -4.87
CA GLY A 39 1.17 -10.00 -5.93
C GLY A 39 0.72 -8.56 -5.66
N GLY A 40 0.72 -8.09 -4.42
CA GLY A 40 0.45 -6.70 -4.08
C GLY A 40 1.47 -5.72 -4.67
N LEU A 41 2.69 -6.19 -4.99
CA LEU A 41 3.72 -5.37 -5.63
C LEU A 41 3.32 -4.89 -7.03
N PHE A 42 2.43 -5.60 -7.72
CA PHE A 42 1.88 -5.15 -9.00
C PHE A 42 1.13 -3.81 -8.87
N LEU A 43 0.64 -3.46 -7.66
CA LEU A 43 0.04 -2.14 -7.43
C LEU A 43 1.04 -1.00 -7.59
N LEU A 44 2.35 -1.23 -7.57
CA LEU A 44 3.32 -0.18 -7.86
C LEU A 44 3.37 0.19 -9.35
N MET A 45 2.86 -0.68 -10.23
CA MET A 45 2.88 -0.39 -11.67
C MET A 45 1.74 0.56 -12.03
N PRO A 46 2.02 1.64 -12.78
CA PRO A 46 1.01 2.65 -13.11
C PRO A 46 -0.26 2.11 -13.79
N GLU A 47 -0.15 1.00 -14.52
CA GLU A 47 -1.28 0.31 -15.16
C GLU A 47 -2.31 -0.28 -14.18
N PHE A 48 -1.91 -0.57 -12.94
CA PHE A 48 -2.77 -1.16 -11.91
C PHE A 48 -3.31 -0.13 -10.91
N SER A 49 -2.54 0.90 -10.57
CA SER A 49 -2.90 1.87 -9.53
C SER A 49 -3.07 3.31 -10.01
N GLY A 50 -2.71 3.60 -11.26
CA GLY A 50 -2.51 4.97 -11.72
C GLY A 50 -1.13 5.52 -11.34
N SER A 51 -0.90 6.80 -11.68
CA SER A 51 0.39 7.48 -11.46
C SER A 51 0.70 7.72 -9.98
N ALA A 52 1.97 8.04 -9.66
CA ALA A 52 2.37 8.46 -8.31
C ALA A 52 1.49 9.61 -7.74
N LEU A 53 1.04 10.54 -8.58
CA LEU A 53 0.13 11.61 -8.16
C LEU A 53 -1.25 11.08 -7.71
N ALA A 54 -1.74 10.02 -8.36
CA ALA A 54 -2.99 9.38 -7.93
C ALA A 54 -2.84 8.78 -6.52
N TRP A 55 -1.68 8.18 -6.23
CA TRP A 55 -1.37 7.67 -4.89
C TRP A 55 -1.35 8.75 -3.81
N GLU A 56 -0.82 9.93 -4.09
CA GLU A 56 -0.84 11.07 -3.16
C GLU A 56 -2.27 11.51 -2.84
N SER A 57 -3.24 11.30 -3.74
CA SER A 57 -4.65 11.56 -3.45
C SER A 57 -5.34 10.47 -2.61
N PHE A 58 -4.78 9.26 -2.59
CA PHE A 58 -5.33 8.13 -1.83
C PHE A 58 -4.69 7.98 -0.45
N LEU A 59 -3.45 8.42 -0.30
CA LEU A 59 -2.72 8.26 0.96
C LEU A 59 -2.70 9.60 1.70
N SER A 60 -2.89 9.55 3.02
CA SER A 60 -2.66 10.74 3.84
C SER A 60 -1.17 11.13 3.78
N PRO A 61 -0.82 12.40 4.05
CA PRO A 61 0.58 12.83 4.09
C PRO A 61 1.46 12.02 5.06
N ASP A 62 0.85 11.44 6.10
CA ASP A 62 1.52 10.64 7.14
C ASP A 62 1.57 9.13 6.82
N SER A 63 0.88 8.70 5.76
CA SER A 63 0.84 7.31 5.33
C SER A 63 2.12 6.92 4.60
N ARG A 64 2.67 5.76 4.95
CA ARG A 64 3.87 5.21 4.29
C ARG A 64 3.54 3.94 3.52
N ILE A 65 4.31 3.68 2.46
CA ILE A 65 4.24 2.44 1.69
C ILE A 65 5.52 1.66 1.92
N PHE A 66 5.41 0.44 2.42
CA PHE A 66 6.52 -0.46 2.68
C PHE A 66 6.54 -1.64 1.72
N VAL A 67 7.72 -1.99 1.24
CA VAL A 67 7.96 -3.14 0.36
C VAL A 67 9.17 -3.96 0.80
N PRO A 68 9.27 -5.25 0.44
CA PRO A 68 10.43 -6.07 0.77
C PRO A 68 11.72 -5.52 0.15
N SER A 69 12.80 -5.58 0.91
CA SER A 69 14.14 -5.26 0.43
C SER A 69 14.51 -6.15 -0.76
N GLY A 70 15.06 -5.56 -1.83
CA GLY A 70 15.40 -6.28 -3.05
C GLY A 70 14.28 -6.30 -4.09
N CYS A 71 13.12 -5.70 -3.82
CA CYS A 71 12.10 -5.47 -4.83
C CYS A 71 12.54 -4.37 -5.82
N THR A 72 12.36 -4.60 -7.12
CA THR A 72 12.52 -3.57 -8.14
C THR A 72 11.32 -2.63 -8.09
N ILE A 73 11.58 -1.32 -7.94
CA ILE A 73 10.52 -0.30 -7.99
C ILE A 73 10.40 0.18 -9.44
N PRO A 74 9.22 0.07 -10.07
CA PRO A 74 9.02 0.54 -11.43
C PRO A 74 9.07 2.07 -11.51
N THR A 75 9.53 2.60 -12.63
CA THR A 75 9.54 4.05 -12.89
C THR A 75 8.12 4.61 -12.82
N GLY A 76 7.93 5.68 -12.03
CA GLY A 76 6.61 6.30 -11.83
C GLY A 76 5.75 5.70 -10.71
N ALA A 77 6.30 4.73 -9.97
CA ALA A 77 5.72 4.26 -8.71
C ALA A 77 5.68 5.39 -7.65
N PRO A 78 4.77 5.31 -6.67
CA PRO A 78 4.79 6.20 -5.51
C PRO A 78 6.08 6.03 -4.69
N LYS A 79 6.35 7.00 -3.80
CA LYS A 79 7.44 6.90 -2.85
C LYS A 79 7.22 5.71 -1.91
N THR A 80 8.22 4.82 -1.82
CA THR A 80 8.16 3.64 -0.95
C THR A 80 9.41 3.52 -0.09
N GLU A 81 9.27 2.83 1.04
CA GLU A 81 10.33 2.48 1.97
C GLU A 81 10.60 0.96 1.88
N MET A 82 11.85 0.57 1.69
CA MET A 82 12.24 -0.84 1.62
C MET A 82 12.64 -1.34 3.00
N LEU A 83 12.14 -2.52 3.39
CA LEU A 83 12.48 -3.17 4.66
C LEU A 83 12.77 -4.65 4.45
N ALA A 84 13.68 -5.22 5.26
CA ALA A 84 14.01 -6.64 5.19
C ALA A 84 12.79 -7.54 5.44
N ASP A 85 11.96 -7.17 6.42
CA ASP A 85 10.70 -7.83 6.71
C ASP A 85 9.62 -6.76 7.00
N PRO A 86 8.91 -6.27 5.97
CA PRO A 86 7.85 -5.28 6.13
C PRO A 86 6.67 -5.77 6.95
N GLU A 87 6.44 -7.08 7.04
CA GLU A 87 5.30 -7.65 7.76
C GLU A 87 5.48 -7.54 9.28
N MET A 88 6.72 -7.45 9.76
CA MET A 88 7.00 -7.20 11.17
C MET A 88 6.37 -5.92 11.69
N LEU A 89 6.18 -4.90 10.84
CA LEU A 89 5.49 -3.66 11.21
C LEU A 89 4.04 -3.92 11.67
N ALA A 90 3.41 -4.98 11.18
CA ALA A 90 2.05 -5.32 11.56
C ALA A 90 1.93 -5.79 13.02
N LYS A 91 3.04 -6.12 13.68
CA LYS A 91 3.05 -6.51 15.11
C LYS A 91 2.84 -5.31 16.04
N GLU A 92 3.21 -4.12 15.60
CA GLU A 92 3.09 -2.88 16.36
C GLU A 92 1.81 -2.08 15.99
N ALA A 93 1.03 -2.58 15.03
CA ALA A 93 -0.16 -1.91 14.55
C ALA A 93 -1.37 -2.17 15.45
N ASP A 94 -2.13 -1.12 15.76
CA ASP A 94 -3.41 -1.22 16.48
C ASP A 94 -4.49 -1.99 15.67
N LEU A 95 -4.38 -1.98 14.33
CA LEU A 95 -5.28 -2.69 13.42
C LEU A 95 -4.54 -3.19 12.18
N VAL A 96 -4.79 -4.46 11.83
CA VAL A 96 -4.23 -5.09 10.62
C VAL A 96 -5.36 -5.55 9.71
N LEU A 97 -5.45 -4.97 8.52
CA LEU A 97 -6.32 -5.41 7.43
C LEU A 97 -5.47 -6.18 6.39
N ARG A 98 -5.91 -7.36 5.98
CA ARG A 98 -5.19 -8.26 5.05
C ARG A 98 -6.05 -8.58 3.83
N PHE A 99 -5.48 -8.42 2.63
CA PHE A 99 -6.18 -8.62 1.34
C PHE A 99 -5.33 -9.36 0.30
#